data_AF-H9CNM6-F1
#
_entry.id   AF-H9CNM6-F1
#
_cell.length_a   1.000
_cell.length_b   1.000
_cell.length_c   1.000
_cell.angle_alpha   90.00
_cell.angle_beta   90.00
_cell.angle_gamma   90.00
#
_symmetry.space_group_name_H-M   'P 1'
#
loop_
_entity.id
_entity.type
_entity.pdbx_description
1 polymer ?
#
loop_
_entity_poly.entity_id
_entity_poly.type
_entity_poly.pdbx_seq_one_letter_code
_entity_poly.pdbx_strand_id
1 'polypeptide(L)'
;MFYKNLINLKPTNILKFNSNGSFNNNSSDPNQKNKWKIILGRSGTNQLVHKLALEHIKSGKPVTAKVINSILSYCNIEITESILKDILSKPGFVFDNLDTNETINDIEAIIGSPSKKIQIPGVYIFTHKLTGDKYVGSSSQLAIRLNGYLKNKHRVIGLLLPQLKENLDKFTLRIIPLNDNYAFRSEIVLEQYYLLDSSFNLNTVKVANNPSGSNAKPLYMYNREKLFYITFQCNKKILLLI
;
A
#
# COMPACT_ATOMS: atom_id res chain seq x y z
N MET A 1 30.08 -45.83 -22.93
CA MET A 1 30.85 -44.64 -22.49
C MET A 1 30.07 -43.96 -21.37
N PHE A 2 30.57 -44.13 -20.14
CA PHE A 2 30.37 -43.35 -18.89
C PHE A 2 28.96 -43.18 -18.22
N TYR A 3 28.84 -43.87 -17.05
CA TYR A 3 28.00 -43.72 -15.82
C TYR A 3 26.47 -43.57 -15.92
N LYS A 4 25.56 -44.38 -15.33
CA LYS A 4 25.41 -45.19 -14.08
C LYS A 4 25.24 -44.42 -12.74
N ASN A 5 24.02 -44.56 -12.19
CA ASN A 5 23.58 -44.66 -10.77
C ASN A 5 23.15 -43.42 -9.93
N LEU A 6 21.83 -43.38 -9.68
CA LEU A 6 21.10 -43.37 -8.39
C LEU A 6 21.67 -42.56 -7.21
N ILE A 7 20.94 -41.53 -6.72
CA ILE A 7 20.73 -41.30 -5.27
C ILE A 7 19.33 -40.69 -5.01
N ASN A 8 18.61 -41.36 -4.10
CA ASN A 8 17.50 -40.90 -3.28
C ASN A 8 17.55 -39.41 -2.87
N LEU A 9 16.59 -38.60 -3.32
CA LEU A 9 16.31 -37.31 -2.68
C LEU A 9 15.27 -37.52 -1.57
N LYS A 10 15.78 -37.56 -0.35
CA LYS A 10 15.02 -37.52 0.91
C LYS A 10 14.05 -36.32 0.92
N PRO A 11 12.88 -36.43 1.56
CA PRO A 11 12.07 -35.26 1.88
C PRO A 11 12.81 -34.44 2.94
N THR A 12 13.49 -33.37 2.54
CA THR A 12 14.15 -32.45 3.47
C THR A 12 13.20 -31.33 3.89
N ASN A 13 12.97 -31.29 5.21
CA ASN A 13 12.48 -30.18 6.02
C ASN A 13 10.99 -29.83 5.92
N ILE A 14 10.14 -30.79 6.31
CA ILE A 14 8.97 -30.44 7.15
C ILE A 14 9.56 -29.83 8.43
N LEU A 15 9.44 -28.52 8.59
CA LEU A 15 9.64 -27.87 9.89
C LEU A 15 8.60 -28.46 10.85
N LYS A 16 9.03 -29.46 11.63
CA LYS A 16 8.33 -29.89 12.83
C LYS A 16 8.29 -28.69 13.78
N PHE A 17 7.17 -27.97 13.79
CA PHE A 17 6.87 -27.09 14.91
C PHE A 17 6.61 -27.98 16.12
N ASN A 18 7.53 -27.93 17.09
CA ASN A 18 7.29 -28.43 18.44
C ASN A 18 6.08 -27.69 19.01
N SER A 19 4.93 -28.34 19.03
CA SER A 19 3.73 -27.89 19.73
C SER A 19 3.85 -28.22 21.22
N ASN A 20 4.85 -27.67 21.89
CA ASN A 20 4.91 -27.66 23.36
C ASN A 20 4.96 -26.22 23.84
N GLY A 21 3.87 -25.50 23.58
CA GLY A 21 3.51 -24.28 24.26
C GLY A 21 2.11 -24.47 24.80
N SER A 22 1.99 -25.05 25.99
CA SER A 22 0.75 -24.96 26.76
C SER A 22 0.46 -23.48 26.98
N PHE A 23 -0.53 -22.93 26.28
CA PHE A 23 -1.10 -21.64 26.64
C PHE A 23 -1.92 -21.85 27.90
N ASN A 24 -1.26 -21.73 29.05
CA ASN A 24 -1.95 -21.54 30.33
C ASN A 24 -2.71 -20.22 30.28
N ASN A 25 -3.99 -20.29 29.93
CA ASN A 25 -4.95 -19.20 29.93
C ASN A 25 -5.46 -18.89 31.35
N ASN A 26 -4.55 -18.81 32.32
CA ASN A 26 -4.87 -18.35 33.68
C ASN A 26 -3.99 -17.14 34.01
N SER A 27 -4.28 -15.99 33.39
CA SER A 27 -3.88 -14.70 33.95
C SER A 27 -5.13 -13.90 34.32
N SER A 28 -5.35 -13.77 35.61
CA SER A 28 -6.37 -12.93 36.26
C SER A 28 -5.95 -11.45 36.30
N ASP A 29 -5.04 -11.03 35.42
CA ASP A 29 -4.54 -9.65 35.35
C ASP A 29 -5.35 -8.87 34.28
N PRO A 30 -6.22 -7.91 34.69
CA PRO A 30 -7.01 -7.11 33.76
C PRO A 30 -6.17 -6.31 32.76
N ASN A 31 -4.88 -6.07 33.04
CA ASN A 31 -3.97 -5.38 32.12
C ASN A 31 -3.51 -6.24 30.93
N GLN A 32 -3.52 -7.57 31.02
CA GLN A 32 -3.16 -8.42 29.87
C GLN A 32 -4.31 -8.61 28.88
N LYS A 33 -5.58 -8.56 29.33
CA LYS A 33 -6.77 -8.71 28.47
C LYS A 33 -6.83 -7.65 27.35
N ASN A 34 -6.29 -6.46 27.58
CA ASN A 34 -6.31 -5.37 26.60
C ASN A 34 -5.06 -5.31 25.70
N LYS A 35 -4.04 -6.13 25.96
CA LYS A 35 -2.80 -6.16 25.16
C LYS A 35 -3.07 -6.58 23.72
N TRP A 36 -4.02 -7.50 23.52
CA TRP A 36 -4.49 -7.89 22.19
C TRP A 36 -5.16 -6.76 21.43
N LYS A 37 -5.88 -5.85 22.10
CA LYS A 37 -6.46 -4.66 21.44
C LYS A 37 -5.37 -3.73 20.94
N ILE A 38 -4.32 -3.54 21.72
CA ILE A 38 -3.13 -2.75 21.33
C ILE A 38 -2.38 -3.41 20.17
N ILE A 39 -2.18 -4.73 20.25
CA ILE A 39 -1.54 -5.54 19.20
C ILE A 39 -2.38 -5.50 17.90
N LEU A 40 -3.70 -5.68 17.98
CA LEU A 40 -4.69 -5.61 16.88
C LEU A 40 -5.00 -4.18 16.40
N GLY A 41 -4.18 -3.19 16.74
CA GLY A 41 -4.31 -1.78 16.32
C GLY A 41 -5.55 -1.04 16.83
N ARG A 42 -6.25 -1.58 17.82
CA ARG A 42 -7.37 -0.93 18.52
C ARG A 42 -6.87 0.01 19.63
N SER A 43 -5.88 0.86 19.35
CA SER A 43 -5.49 1.95 20.26
C SER A 43 -5.42 3.30 19.54
N GLY A 44 -6.46 4.11 19.76
CA GLY A 44 -6.76 5.42 19.16
C GLY A 44 -8.27 5.72 19.30
N THR A 45 -8.70 6.96 19.13
CA THR A 45 -10.13 7.35 19.25
C THR A 45 -10.99 6.80 18.11
N ASN A 46 -10.42 6.54 16.93
CA ASN A 46 -11.14 6.12 15.72
C ASN A 46 -10.81 4.69 15.29
N GLN A 47 -11.46 3.69 15.90
CA GLN A 47 -11.16 2.26 15.71
C GLN A 47 -11.54 1.68 14.33
N LEU A 48 -12.10 2.48 13.41
CA LEU A 48 -12.73 2.02 12.16
C LEU A 48 -12.39 2.95 10.98
N VAL A 49 -11.12 3.26 10.76
CA VAL A 49 -10.67 4.20 9.70
C VAL A 49 -11.10 3.79 8.28
N HIS A 50 -11.22 2.49 8.00
CA HIS A 50 -11.78 2.00 6.74
C HIS A 50 -13.26 2.38 6.59
N LYS A 51 -14.04 2.34 7.68
CA LYS A 51 -15.43 2.79 7.65
C LYS A 51 -15.50 4.30 7.48
N LEU A 52 -14.64 5.06 8.15
CA LEU A 52 -14.57 6.52 7.97
C LEU A 52 -14.29 6.88 6.51
N ALA A 53 -13.35 6.19 5.86
CA ALA A 53 -13.07 6.38 4.44
C ALA A 53 -14.29 6.06 3.56
N LEU A 54 -14.95 4.90 3.79
CA LEU A 54 -16.14 4.50 3.05
C LEU A 54 -17.33 5.44 3.27
N GLU A 55 -17.57 5.86 4.51
CA GLU A 55 -18.62 6.83 4.87
C GLU A 55 -18.36 8.17 4.20
N HIS A 56 -17.09 8.62 4.17
CA HIS A 56 -16.72 9.85 3.50
C HIS A 56 -16.97 9.76 1.97
N ILE A 57 -16.52 8.69 1.32
CA ILE A 57 -16.78 8.43 -0.11
C ILE A 57 -18.28 8.47 -0.39
N LYS A 58 -19.09 7.76 0.42
CA LYS A 58 -20.56 7.74 0.28
C LYS A 58 -21.21 9.09 0.52
N SER A 59 -20.59 9.94 1.35
CA SER A 59 -21.13 11.27 1.65
C SER A 59 -20.97 12.27 0.51
N GLY A 60 -20.05 12.04 -0.42
CA GLY A 60 -19.74 12.97 -1.52
C GLY A 60 -19.21 14.34 -1.09
N LYS A 61 -18.88 14.51 0.20
CA LYS A 61 -18.37 15.78 0.74
C LYS A 61 -16.93 16.04 0.29
N PRO A 62 -16.51 17.31 0.22
CA PRO A 62 -15.11 17.64 -0.03
C PRO A 62 -14.19 17.05 1.04
N VAL A 63 -13.03 16.54 0.61
CA VAL A 63 -11.97 16.05 1.50
C VAL A 63 -11.30 17.25 2.19
N THR A 64 -11.18 17.18 3.52
CA THR A 64 -10.52 18.19 4.35
C THR A 64 -9.35 17.59 5.12
N ALA A 65 -8.43 18.40 5.63
CA ALA A 65 -7.33 17.94 6.46
C ALA A 65 -7.85 17.22 7.72
N LYS A 66 -8.98 17.67 8.29
CA LYS A 66 -9.63 16.98 9.42
C LYS A 66 -10.03 15.54 9.07
N VAL A 67 -10.58 15.32 7.88
CA VAL A 67 -10.96 13.98 7.40
C VAL A 67 -9.71 13.11 7.24
N ILE A 68 -8.66 13.64 6.60
CA ILE A 68 -7.40 12.92 6.40
C ILE A 68 -6.76 12.56 7.75
N ASN A 69 -6.63 13.50 8.68
CA ASN A 69 -6.07 13.25 10.01
C ASN A 69 -6.87 12.18 10.77
N SER A 70 -8.19 12.16 10.60
CA SER A 70 -9.06 11.16 11.24
C SER A 70 -8.82 9.75 10.69
N ILE A 71 -8.55 9.62 9.39
CA ILE A 71 -8.29 8.33 8.72
C ILE A 71 -6.85 7.88 8.95
N LEU A 72 -5.89 8.81 8.91
CA LEU A 72 -4.46 8.55 9.07
C LEU A 72 -3.99 8.66 10.53
N SER A 73 -4.89 8.62 11.52
CA SER A 73 -4.58 8.80 12.94
C SER A 73 -3.53 7.81 13.47
N TYR A 74 -3.36 6.66 12.80
CA TYR A 74 -2.39 5.63 13.15
C TYR A 74 -1.02 5.80 12.49
N CYS A 75 -0.91 6.69 11.50
CA CYS A 75 0.33 6.94 10.77
C CYS A 75 1.24 7.95 11.46
N ASN A 76 0.81 8.52 12.61
CA ASN A 76 1.48 9.63 13.27
C ASN A 76 1.68 10.83 12.32
N ILE A 77 0.66 11.09 11.49
CA ILE A 77 0.59 12.20 10.55
C ILE A 77 -0.56 13.10 11.00
N GLU A 78 -0.26 14.37 11.18
CA GLU A 78 -1.24 15.42 11.44
C GLU A 78 -0.91 16.61 10.55
N ILE A 79 -1.88 17.01 9.73
CA ILE A 79 -1.73 18.09 8.75
C ILE A 79 -2.77 19.18 8.99
N THR A 80 -2.45 20.39 8.54
CA THR A 80 -3.38 21.51 8.47
C THR A 80 -3.99 21.62 7.09
N GLU A 81 -5.05 22.43 6.94
CA GLU A 81 -5.61 22.74 5.61
C GLU A 81 -4.60 23.45 4.69
N SER A 82 -3.69 24.26 5.25
CA SER A 82 -2.64 24.90 4.45
C SER A 82 -1.65 23.88 3.88
N ILE A 83 -1.24 22.89 4.69
CA ILE A 83 -0.39 21.79 4.25
C ILE A 83 -1.11 20.95 3.19
N LEU A 84 -2.40 20.64 3.40
CA LEU A 84 -3.18 19.91 2.39
C LEU A 84 -3.21 20.64 1.05
N LYS A 85 -3.49 21.95 1.07
CA LYS A 85 -3.49 22.78 -0.15
C LYS A 85 -2.12 22.82 -0.83
N ASP A 86 -1.04 22.95 -0.06
CA ASP A 86 0.32 22.92 -0.61
C ASP A 86 0.62 21.59 -1.31
N ILE A 87 0.31 20.46 -0.66
CA ILE A 87 0.52 19.12 -1.24
C ILE A 87 -0.33 18.91 -2.50
N LEU A 88 -1.59 19.37 -2.51
CA LEU A 88 -2.46 19.26 -3.68
C LEU A 88 -2.04 20.16 -4.84
N SER A 89 -1.28 21.22 -4.57
CA SER A 89 -0.79 22.15 -5.59
C SER A 89 0.44 21.64 -6.35
N LYS A 90 1.06 20.55 -5.89
CA LYS A 90 2.29 20.03 -6.49
C LYS A 90 2.06 19.60 -7.95
N PRO A 91 3.02 19.89 -8.85
CA PRO A 91 2.87 19.59 -10.26
C PRO A 91 2.76 18.08 -10.50
N GLY A 92 1.84 17.70 -11.37
CA GLY A 92 1.70 16.33 -11.86
C GLY A 92 2.05 16.26 -13.34
N PHE A 93 2.78 15.22 -13.73
CA PHE A 93 3.20 14.94 -15.10
C PHE A 93 2.41 13.75 -15.62
N VAL A 94 1.85 13.85 -16.83
CA VAL A 94 0.99 12.82 -17.43
C VAL A 94 1.69 12.21 -18.63
N PHE A 95 1.63 10.88 -18.73
CA PHE A 95 2.25 10.09 -19.78
C PHE A 95 1.22 9.14 -20.40
N ASP A 96 1.14 9.09 -21.73
CA ASP A 96 0.16 8.29 -22.45
C ASP A 96 0.73 7.03 -23.09
N ASN A 97 1.99 7.04 -23.53
CA ASN A 97 2.62 5.96 -24.31
C ASN A 97 3.60 5.15 -23.46
N LEU A 98 3.07 4.50 -22.43
CA LEU A 98 3.84 3.85 -21.35
C LEU A 98 4.72 2.67 -21.80
N ASP A 99 4.53 2.19 -23.03
CA ASP A 99 5.25 1.11 -23.68
C ASP A 99 6.47 1.56 -24.50
N THR A 100 6.73 2.88 -24.56
CA THR A 100 7.84 3.46 -25.34
C THR A 100 9.08 3.76 -24.50
N ASN A 101 10.27 3.60 -25.10
CA ASN A 101 11.53 3.97 -24.45
C ASN A 101 11.63 5.48 -24.19
N GLU A 102 11.03 6.31 -25.06
CA GLU A 102 10.97 7.76 -24.89
C GLU A 102 10.23 8.13 -23.60
N THR A 103 9.03 7.58 -23.40
CA THR A 103 8.26 7.82 -22.16
C THR A 103 9.01 7.32 -20.92
N ILE A 104 9.72 6.19 -21.01
CA ILE A 104 10.56 5.70 -19.90
C ILE A 104 11.66 6.71 -19.57
N ASN A 105 12.35 7.25 -20.58
CA ASN A 105 13.39 8.25 -20.40
C ASN A 105 12.85 9.55 -19.79
N ASP A 106 11.68 10.00 -20.25
CA ASP A 106 11.02 11.19 -19.71
C ASP A 106 10.62 11.00 -18.24
N ILE A 107 10.10 9.82 -17.89
CA ILE A 107 9.82 9.47 -16.49
C ILE A 107 11.12 9.52 -15.68
N GLU A 108 12.20 8.88 -16.15
CA GLU A 108 13.49 8.88 -15.45
C GLU A 108 14.10 10.29 -15.29
N ALA A 109 13.83 11.21 -16.22
CA ALA A 109 14.26 12.61 -16.11
C ALA A 109 13.59 13.32 -14.92
N ILE A 110 12.37 12.93 -14.56
CA ILE A 110 11.60 13.56 -13.47
C ILE A 110 11.90 12.92 -12.11
N ILE A 111 11.88 11.59 -12.04
CA ILE A 111 11.97 10.86 -10.75
C ILE A 111 13.30 10.14 -10.54
N GLY A 112 14.21 10.22 -11.51
CA GLY A 112 15.47 9.49 -11.52
C GLY A 112 15.33 8.03 -11.96
N SER A 113 16.48 7.36 -12.05
CA SER A 113 16.56 5.94 -12.39
C SER A 113 16.45 5.07 -11.13
N PRO A 114 15.90 3.83 -11.22
CA PRO A 114 15.80 2.91 -10.09
C PRO A 114 17.12 2.59 -9.40
N SER A 115 18.24 2.74 -10.10
CA SER A 115 19.59 2.46 -9.57
C SER A 115 20.21 3.63 -8.80
N LYS A 116 19.58 4.81 -8.79
CA LYS A 116 20.13 5.98 -8.08
C LYS A 116 20.04 5.81 -6.56
N LYS A 117 21.04 6.34 -5.84
CA LYS A 117 21.10 6.32 -4.37
C LYS A 117 20.02 7.21 -3.73
N ILE A 118 19.75 8.37 -4.32
CA ILE A 118 18.69 9.28 -3.87
C ILE A 118 17.43 8.93 -4.66
N GLN A 119 16.35 8.69 -3.93
CA GLN A 119 15.06 8.30 -4.48
C GLN A 119 14.04 9.40 -4.20
N ILE A 120 13.19 9.67 -5.18
CA ILE A 120 12.16 10.71 -5.08
C ILE A 120 10.85 10.07 -4.59
N PRO A 121 10.26 10.57 -3.49
CA PRO A 121 8.97 10.09 -3.02
C PRO A 121 7.83 10.77 -3.81
N GLY A 122 6.63 10.19 -3.76
CA GLY A 122 5.44 10.81 -4.33
C GLY A 122 4.35 9.82 -4.67
N VAL A 123 3.43 10.27 -5.51
CA VAL A 123 2.20 9.54 -5.89
C VAL A 123 2.21 9.25 -7.38
N TYR A 124 1.65 8.10 -7.75
CA TYR A 124 1.41 7.70 -9.12
C TYR A 124 -0.04 7.26 -9.30
N ILE A 125 -0.62 7.62 -10.44
CA ILE A 125 -2.01 7.33 -10.78
C ILE A 125 -2.07 6.70 -12.17
N PHE A 126 -2.55 5.47 -12.26
CA PHE A 126 -2.92 4.85 -13.53
C PHE A 126 -4.38 5.16 -13.83
N THR A 127 -4.67 5.57 -15.07
CA THR A 127 -6.05 5.77 -15.55
C THR A 127 -6.26 4.97 -16.81
N HIS A 128 -7.26 4.09 -16.84
CA HIS A 128 -7.62 3.35 -18.05
C HIS A 128 -8.23 4.33 -19.07
N LYS A 129 -7.66 4.42 -20.28
CA LYS A 129 -8.05 5.41 -21.31
C LYS A 129 -9.52 5.31 -21.72
N LEU A 130 -10.04 4.08 -21.84
CA LEU A 130 -11.43 3.84 -22.26
C LEU A 130 -12.46 4.00 -21.13
N THR A 131 -12.30 3.28 -20.01
CA THR A 131 -13.29 3.26 -18.93
C THR A 131 -13.17 4.44 -17.97
N GLY A 132 -12.01 5.09 -17.92
CA GLY A 132 -11.70 6.12 -16.93
C GLY A 132 -11.40 5.57 -15.53
N ASP A 133 -11.32 4.23 -15.38
CA ASP A 133 -11.03 3.58 -14.10
C ASP A 133 -9.64 3.97 -13.60
N LYS A 134 -9.53 4.32 -12.31
CA LYS A 134 -8.28 4.84 -11.74
C LYS A 134 -7.73 3.96 -10.64
N TYR A 135 -6.41 3.88 -10.59
CA TYR A 135 -5.63 3.36 -9.48
C TYR A 135 -4.67 4.44 -8.99
N VAL A 136 -4.59 4.65 -7.68
CA VAL A 136 -3.55 5.47 -7.04
C VAL A 136 -2.63 4.62 -6.16
N GLY A 137 -1.35 4.96 -6.13
CA GLY A 137 -0.45 4.48 -5.10
C GLY A 137 0.60 5.51 -4.75
N SER A 138 1.16 5.40 -3.54
CA SER A 138 2.33 6.18 -3.14
C SER A 138 3.60 5.32 -3.07
N SER A 139 4.75 5.99 -3.11
CA SER A 139 6.03 5.38 -2.78
C SER A 139 7.00 6.41 -2.24
N SER A 140 7.85 6.01 -1.30
CA SER A 140 9.04 6.79 -0.96
C SER A 140 10.15 6.68 -2.02
N GLN A 141 9.98 5.77 -2.99
CA GLN A 141 10.95 5.47 -4.04
C GLN A 141 10.22 5.24 -5.37
N LEU A 142 9.72 6.32 -5.99
CA LEU A 142 8.89 6.26 -7.19
C LEU A 142 9.55 5.48 -8.32
N ALA A 143 10.83 5.73 -8.59
CA ALA A 143 11.54 5.10 -9.70
C ALA A 143 11.56 3.57 -9.56
N ILE A 144 11.89 3.05 -8.38
CA ILE A 144 11.87 1.61 -8.10
C ILE A 144 10.48 1.03 -8.25
N ARG A 145 9.46 1.68 -7.69
CA ARG A 145 8.08 1.19 -7.73
C ARG A 145 7.54 1.16 -9.17
N LEU A 146 7.68 2.26 -9.91
CA LEU A 146 7.17 2.37 -11.28
C LEU A 146 7.90 1.46 -12.25
N ASN A 147 9.22 1.28 -12.10
CA ASN A 147 9.97 0.30 -12.88
C ASN A 147 9.44 -1.13 -12.69
N GLY A 148 8.88 -1.45 -11.53
CA GLY A 148 8.21 -2.73 -11.30
C GLY A 148 6.94 -2.91 -12.14
N TYR A 149 6.12 -1.86 -12.26
CA TYR A 149 4.92 -1.86 -13.10
C TYR A 149 5.28 -1.87 -14.60
N LEU A 150 6.12 -0.94 -15.05
CA LEU A 150 6.46 -0.75 -16.46
C LEU A 150 7.24 -1.93 -17.06
N LYS A 151 8.03 -2.65 -16.24
CA LYS A 151 8.75 -3.87 -16.68
C LYS A 151 8.04 -5.17 -16.30
N ASN A 152 6.77 -5.10 -15.92
CA ASN A 152 5.93 -6.27 -15.61
C ASN A 152 6.56 -7.24 -14.58
N LYS A 153 7.23 -6.69 -13.55
CA LYS A 153 7.94 -7.47 -12.53
C LYS A 153 7.07 -7.83 -11.33
N HIS A 154 5.87 -7.26 -11.23
CA HIS A 154 4.96 -7.51 -10.12
C HIS A 154 4.14 -8.78 -10.34
N ARG A 155 3.85 -9.50 -9.24
CA ARG A 155 2.88 -10.60 -9.26
C ARG A 155 1.51 -10.04 -9.63
N VAL A 156 0.80 -10.71 -10.55
CA VAL A 156 -0.53 -10.30 -11.01
C VAL A 156 -1.56 -10.53 -9.89
N ILE A 157 -1.87 -9.47 -9.12
CA ILE A 157 -2.84 -9.46 -8.01
C ILE A 157 -3.61 -8.13 -7.97
N GLY A 158 -4.73 -8.09 -7.26
CA GLY A 158 -5.58 -6.89 -7.15
C GLY A 158 -6.35 -6.62 -8.44
N LEU A 159 -6.89 -5.40 -8.60
CA LEU A 159 -7.70 -5.03 -9.77
C LEU A 159 -6.89 -4.38 -10.89
N LEU A 160 -5.82 -3.63 -10.57
CA LEU A 160 -4.97 -2.97 -11.56
C LEU A 160 -4.12 -3.96 -12.37
N LEU A 161 -3.31 -4.79 -11.71
CA LEU A 161 -2.27 -5.58 -12.40
C LEU A 161 -2.83 -6.57 -13.44
N PRO A 162 -3.97 -7.26 -13.22
CA PRO A 162 -4.59 -8.08 -14.26
C PRO A 162 -4.94 -7.30 -15.53
N GLN A 163 -5.28 -6.02 -15.39
CA GLN A 163 -5.64 -5.15 -16.52
C GLN A 163 -4.43 -4.44 -17.12
N LEU A 164 -3.43 -4.11 -16.31
CA LEU A 164 -2.23 -3.38 -16.74
C LEU A 164 -1.25 -4.30 -17.49
N LYS A 165 -1.15 -5.57 -17.09
CA LYS A 165 -0.25 -6.53 -17.72
C LYS A 165 -0.61 -6.67 -19.21
N GLU A 166 0.40 -6.51 -20.07
CA GLU A 166 0.28 -6.59 -21.54
C GLU A 166 -0.65 -5.54 -22.17
N ASN A 167 -1.11 -4.55 -21.42
CA ASN A 167 -2.00 -3.49 -21.91
C ASN A 167 -1.56 -2.10 -21.41
N LEU A 168 -0.25 -1.87 -21.29
CA LEU A 168 0.30 -0.58 -20.82
C LEU A 168 -0.18 0.59 -21.70
N ASP A 169 -0.32 0.36 -23.00
CA ASP A 169 -0.85 1.28 -24.01
C ASP A 169 -2.30 1.73 -23.74
N LYS A 170 -3.07 0.95 -22.97
CA LYS A 170 -4.46 1.28 -22.59
C LYS A 170 -4.57 2.19 -21.37
N PHE A 171 -3.44 2.52 -20.73
CA PHE A 171 -3.41 3.35 -19.54
C PHE A 171 -2.63 4.63 -19.77
N THR A 172 -3.03 5.69 -19.08
CA THR A 172 -2.19 6.86 -18.83
C THR A 172 -1.58 6.75 -17.43
N LEU A 173 -0.40 7.31 -17.23
CA LEU A 173 0.26 7.40 -15.94
C LEU A 173 0.46 8.87 -15.58
N ARG A 174 -0.13 9.29 -14.46
CA ARG A 174 0.17 10.57 -13.83
C ARG A 174 1.15 10.36 -12.67
N ILE A 175 2.23 11.11 -12.63
CA ILE A 175 3.24 11.10 -11.56
C ILE A 175 3.26 12.46 -10.88
N ILE A 176 3.20 12.47 -9.55
CA ILE A 176 3.29 13.67 -8.71
C ILE A 176 4.49 13.48 -7.77
N PRO A 177 5.68 13.97 -8.16
CA PRO A 177 6.87 13.94 -7.30
C PRO A 177 6.71 14.88 -6.11
N LEU A 178 7.13 14.45 -4.93
CA LEU A 178 7.01 15.21 -3.67
C LEU A 178 8.39 15.44 -3.05
N ASN A 179 9.12 16.43 -3.55
CA ASN A 179 10.40 16.87 -2.96
C ASN A 179 10.14 17.95 -1.90
N ASP A 180 9.29 17.66 -0.92
CA ASP A 180 9.00 18.55 0.19
C ASP A 180 9.86 18.25 1.42
N ASN A 181 9.88 19.21 2.35
CA ASN A 181 10.68 19.14 3.58
C ASN A 181 9.81 18.83 4.80
N TYR A 182 8.68 18.13 4.63
CA TYR A 182 7.84 17.76 5.76
C TYR A 182 8.52 16.66 6.60
N ALA A 183 8.33 16.74 7.93
CA ALA A 183 8.83 15.72 8.86
C ALA A 183 8.04 14.39 8.77
N PHE A 184 7.01 14.33 7.93
CA PHE A 184 6.15 13.17 7.71
C PHE A 184 6.15 12.79 6.22
N ARG A 185 5.60 11.61 5.93
CA ARG A 185 5.48 11.07 4.56
C ARG A 185 4.29 11.71 3.84
N SER A 186 4.53 12.82 3.14
CA SER A 186 3.51 13.58 2.41
C SER A 186 2.84 12.78 1.28
N GLU A 187 3.53 11.78 0.73
CA GLU A 187 2.98 10.91 -0.30
C GLU A 187 1.80 10.06 0.21
N ILE A 188 1.77 9.74 1.50
CA ILE A 188 0.67 8.98 2.12
C ILE A 188 -0.56 9.86 2.28
N VAL A 189 -0.36 11.14 2.61
CA VAL A 189 -1.44 12.14 2.69
C VAL A 189 -2.10 12.30 1.33
N LEU A 190 -1.29 12.46 0.28
CA LEU A 190 -1.80 12.65 -1.08
C LEU A 190 -2.47 11.38 -1.63
N GLU A 191 -1.90 10.20 -1.39
CA GLU A 191 -2.57 8.93 -1.73
C GLU A 191 -3.91 8.82 -1.01
N GLN A 192 -3.97 9.11 0.29
CA GLN A 192 -5.22 9.04 1.04
C GLN A 192 -6.28 9.99 0.49
N TYR A 193 -5.90 11.20 0.09
CA TYR A 193 -6.81 12.15 -0.55
C TYR A 193 -7.47 11.53 -1.79
N TYR A 194 -6.69 10.94 -2.70
CA TYR A 194 -7.21 10.32 -3.91
C TYR A 194 -8.02 9.05 -3.64
N LEU A 195 -7.66 8.25 -2.63
CA LEU A 195 -8.44 7.07 -2.25
C LEU A 195 -9.87 7.39 -1.78
N LEU A 196 -10.14 8.65 -1.39
CA LEU A 196 -11.46 9.14 -1.01
C LEU A 196 -12.31 9.61 -2.19
N ASP A 197 -11.74 9.67 -3.39
CA ASP A 197 -12.50 9.87 -4.63
C ASP A 197 -12.97 8.51 -5.17
N SER A 198 -14.28 8.39 -5.37
CA SER A 198 -14.93 7.16 -5.85
C SER A 198 -14.44 6.68 -7.22
N SER A 199 -13.87 7.56 -8.05
CA SER A 199 -13.30 7.21 -9.35
C SER A 199 -12.03 6.36 -9.26
N PHE A 200 -11.39 6.29 -8.09
CA PHE A 200 -10.25 5.40 -7.82
C PHE A 200 -10.71 3.97 -7.50
N ASN A 201 -11.46 3.38 -8.42
CA ASN A 201 -12.14 2.09 -8.27
C ASN A 201 -11.24 0.86 -8.46
N LEU A 202 -10.04 1.01 -9.00
CA LEU A 202 -9.05 -0.07 -9.08
C LEU A 202 -8.29 -0.31 -7.77
N ASN A 203 -8.41 0.61 -6.80
CA ASN A 203 -7.95 0.40 -5.43
C ASN A 203 -8.99 -0.39 -4.63
N THR A 204 -8.63 -1.61 -4.22
CA THR A 204 -9.46 -2.44 -3.33
C THR A 204 -9.49 -1.91 -1.90
N VAL A 205 -8.40 -1.29 -1.45
CA VAL A 205 -8.26 -0.70 -0.12
C VAL A 205 -8.39 0.82 -0.22
N LYS A 206 -9.24 1.43 0.63
CA LYS A 206 -9.53 2.87 0.64
C LYS A 206 -8.78 3.66 1.72
N VAL A 207 -7.82 3.01 2.39
CA VAL A 207 -6.97 3.62 3.41
C VAL A 207 -5.51 3.45 3.00
N ALA A 208 -4.79 4.55 2.88
CA ALA A 208 -3.36 4.53 2.58
C ALA A 208 -2.60 3.86 3.74
N ASN A 209 -1.56 3.10 3.41
CA ASN A 209 -0.86 2.27 4.40
C ASN A 209 0.63 2.64 4.51
N ASN A 210 1.10 2.75 5.76
CA ASN A 210 2.51 2.86 6.13
C ASN A 210 2.85 1.67 7.04
N PRO A 211 3.91 0.87 6.85
CA PRO A 211 4.78 0.77 5.68
C PRO A 211 4.22 -0.21 4.64
N SER A 212 4.35 0.14 3.36
CA SER A 212 4.18 -0.78 2.24
C SER A 212 5.56 -1.27 1.79
N GLY A 213 5.87 -2.56 2.00
CA GLY A 213 7.17 -3.16 1.64
C GLY A 213 7.50 -4.45 2.42
N SER A 214 8.70 -5.00 2.20
CA SER A 214 9.23 -6.25 2.77
C SER A 214 9.23 -6.36 4.30
N ASN A 215 9.02 -5.25 5.01
CA ASN A 215 8.88 -5.20 6.47
C ASN A 215 7.43 -5.36 6.96
N ALA A 216 6.45 -5.30 6.05
CA ALA A 216 5.05 -5.57 6.39
C ALA A 216 4.87 -7.08 6.50
N LYS A 217 4.81 -7.60 7.72
CA LYS A 217 4.48 -9.01 7.94
C LYS A 217 2.99 -9.21 7.63
N PRO A 218 2.63 -10.07 6.67
CA PRO A 218 1.25 -10.44 6.47
C PRO A 218 0.79 -11.18 7.72
N LEU A 219 -0.24 -10.67 8.38
CA LEU A 219 -0.86 -11.34 9.50
C LEU A 219 -2.16 -11.98 9.02
N TYR A 220 -2.13 -13.30 8.96
CA TYR A 220 -3.26 -14.14 8.55
C TYR A 220 -4.17 -14.34 9.76
N MET A 221 -5.38 -13.80 9.68
CA MET A 221 -6.44 -14.10 10.64
C MET A 221 -7.35 -15.18 10.07
N TYR A 222 -7.64 -16.18 10.88
CA TYR A 222 -8.63 -17.22 10.59
C TYR A 222 -9.92 -16.90 11.33
N ASN A 223 -11.06 -16.92 10.65
CA ASN A 223 -12.32 -17.16 11.35
C ASN A 223 -12.51 -18.66 11.62
N ARG A 224 -13.52 -19.03 12.43
CA ARG A 224 -13.84 -20.45 12.71
C ARG A 224 -14.14 -21.27 11.44
N GLU A 225 -14.46 -20.61 10.34
CA GLU A 225 -14.77 -21.19 9.03
C GLU A 225 -13.56 -21.24 8.08
N LYS A 226 -12.35 -20.93 8.56
CA LYS A 226 -11.08 -20.93 7.80
C LYS A 226 -11.00 -19.93 6.63
N LEU A 227 -11.80 -18.85 6.65
CA LEU A 227 -11.63 -17.74 5.72
C LEU A 227 -10.38 -16.92 6.07
N PHE A 228 -9.63 -16.50 5.04
CA PHE A 228 -8.38 -15.75 5.18
C PHE A 228 -8.63 -14.24 5.22
N TYR A 229 -8.13 -13.56 6.25
CA TYR A 229 -7.97 -12.10 6.24
C TYR A 229 -6.49 -11.72 6.12
N ILE A 230 -6.16 -10.81 5.21
CA ILE A 230 -4.81 -10.25 5.06
C ILE A 230 -4.75 -8.93 5.82
N THR A 231 -3.95 -8.88 6.88
CA THR A 231 -3.69 -7.64 7.63
C THR A 231 -2.22 -7.26 7.53
N PHE A 232 -1.93 -5.95 7.59
CA PHE A 232 -0.56 -5.43 7.55
C PHE A 232 -0.19 -4.81 8.90
N GLN A 233 1.01 -5.10 9.38
CA GLN A 233 1.54 -4.59 10.64
C GLN A 233 2.42 -3.36 10.41
N CYS A 234 2.12 -2.26 11.11
CA CYS A 234 2.93 -1.04 11.15
C CYS A 234 3.39 -0.75 12.58
N ASN A 235 4.69 -0.60 12.83
CA ASN A 235 5.25 -0.08 14.10
C ASN A 235 4.45 -0.46 15.36
N LYS A 236 4.44 -1.76 15.70
CA LYS A 236 3.75 -2.36 16.85
C LYS A 236 2.20 -2.26 16.87
N LYS A 237 1.54 -1.82 15.79
CA LYS A 237 0.07 -1.80 15.63
C LYS A 237 -0.37 -2.50 14.33
N ILE A 238 -1.41 -3.34 14.38
CA ILE A 238 -1.95 -4.06 13.23
C ILE A 238 -3.12 -3.27 12.61
N LEU A 239 -3.15 -3.09 11.29
CA LEU A 239 -4.31 -2.52 10.59
C LEU A 239 -5.19 -3.65 10.04
N LEU A 240 -6.44 -3.73 10.51
CA LEU A 240 -7.45 -4.67 10.02
C LEU A 240 -8.13 -4.08 8.77
N LEU A 241 -7.96 -4.75 7.63
CA LEU A 241 -8.68 -4.49 6.39
C LEU A 241 -9.78 -5.56 6.29
N ILE A 242 -11.05 -5.14 6.37
CA ILE A 242 -12.24 -5.97 6.10
C ILE A 242 -12.73 -5.60 4.71
#